data_AF-A0A7X6YUN1-F1
#
_entry.id   AF-A0A7X6YUN1-F1
#
_cell.length_a   1.000
_cell.length_b   1.000
_cell.length_c   1.000
_cell.angle_alpha   90.00
_cell.angle_beta   90.00
_cell.angle_gamma   90.00
#
_symmetry.space_group_name_H-M   'P 1'
#
loop_
_entity.id
_entity.type
_entity.pdbx_description
1 polymer ?
#
loop_
_entity_poly.entity_id
_entity_poly.type
_entity_poly.pdbx_seq_one_letter_code
_entity_poly.pdbx_strand_id
1 'polypeptide(L)'
;DWGWRVSERRLAIDEVIAAGESGALQESFGTGTAAVISPVGEFCYRDKHIQINGGQVGERARRLYDELQAIQFGHREAPHNWRVSVG
;
A
#
# COMPACT_ATOMS: atom_id res chain seq x y z
N ASP A 1 -13.95 7.01 -1.09
CA ASP A 1 -13.06 8.18 -0.95
C ASP A 1 -12.78 8.53 0.51
N TRP A 2 -11.53 8.40 0.93
CA TRP A 2 -11.09 8.61 2.32
C TRP A 2 -10.36 9.94 2.54
N GLY A 3 -10.47 10.88 1.59
CA GLY A 3 -9.88 12.23 1.70
C GLY A 3 -8.36 12.27 1.60
N TRP A 4 -7.72 11.18 1.16
CA TRP A 4 -6.27 11.12 0.98
C TRP A 4 -5.84 11.89 -0.27
N ARG A 5 -4.77 12.67 -0.16
CA ARG A 5 -4.12 13.27 -1.32
C ARG A 5 -3.31 12.19 -2.04
N VAL A 6 -3.60 11.99 -3.33
CA VAL A 6 -2.93 11.00 -4.19
C VAL A 6 -2.13 11.72 -5.27
N SER A 7 -0.97 11.18 -5.61
CA SER A 7 -0.09 11.70 -6.66
C SER A 7 0.51 10.52 -7.42
N GLU A 8 0.38 10.54 -8.75
CA GLU A 8 1.06 9.60 -9.65
C GLU A 8 2.19 10.35 -10.34
N ARG A 9 3.43 9.91 -10.10
CA ARG A 9 4.63 10.52 -10.68
C ARG A 9 5.80 9.54 -10.63
N ARG A 10 6.87 9.90 -11.33
CA ARG A 10 8.16 9.24 -11.12
C ARG A 10 8.67 9.55 -9.71
N LEU A 11 9.09 8.50 -9.01
CA LEU A 11 9.67 8.56 -7.68
C LEU A 11 11.10 8.01 -7.75
N ALA A 12 12.09 8.85 -7.47
CA ALA A 12 13.49 8.43 -7.49
C ALA A 12 13.82 7.61 -6.24
N ILE A 13 14.72 6.63 -6.35
CA ILE A 13 15.12 5.82 -5.19
C ILE A 13 15.73 6.70 -4.09
N ASP A 14 16.56 7.68 -4.45
CA ASP A 14 17.18 8.60 -3.48
C ASP A 14 16.16 9.38 -2.64
N GLU A 15 14.99 9.68 -3.22
CA GLU A 15 13.89 10.33 -2.50
C GLU A 15 13.26 9.38 -1.47
N VAL A 16 13.07 8.11 -1.83
CA VAL A 16 12.55 7.07 -0.92
C VAL A 16 13.53 6.84 0.23
N ILE A 17 14.82 6.75 -0.07
CA ILE A 17 15.90 6.60 0.92
C ILE A 17 15.87 7.79 1.89
N ALA A 18 15.87 9.02 1.38
CA ALA A 18 15.86 10.23 2.21
C ALA A 18 14.57 10.35 3.06
N ALA A 19 13.42 9.98 2.51
CA ALA A 19 12.15 9.96 3.24
C ALA A 19 12.15 8.89 4.35
N GLY A 20 12.77 7.75 4.12
CA GLY A 20 12.97 6.70 5.12
C GLY A 20 13.89 7.14 6.25
N GLU A 21 15.05 7.72 5.92
CA GLU A 21 16.03 8.21 6.90
C GLU A 21 15.50 9.37 7.75
N SER A 22 14.68 10.25 7.15
CA SER A 22 14.05 11.37 7.87
C SER A 22 12.77 10.99 8.64
N GLY A 23 12.26 9.76 8.47
CA GLY A 23 11.00 9.31 9.06
C GLY A 23 9.75 9.89 8.39
N ALA A 24 9.89 10.59 7.27
CA ALA A 24 8.77 11.08 6.47
C ALA A 24 8.00 9.93 5.78
N LEU A 25 8.68 8.83 5.46
CA LEU A 25 8.08 7.61 4.92
C LEU A 25 7.42 6.79 6.04
N GLN A 26 6.10 6.89 6.16
CA GLN A 26 5.33 6.24 7.23
C GLN A 26 4.97 4.78 6.93
N GLU A 27 4.66 4.44 5.67
CA GLU A 27 4.30 3.08 5.26
C GLU A 27 4.58 2.89 3.77
N SER A 28 4.73 1.63 3.35
CA SER A 28 4.89 1.23 1.96
C SER A 28 4.26 -0.14 1.74
N PHE A 29 3.69 -0.37 0.55
CA PHE A 29 3.09 -1.64 0.19
C PHE A 29 3.09 -1.86 -1.33
N GLY A 30 3.24 -3.10 -1.74
CA GLY A 30 2.92 -3.55 -3.10
C GLY A 30 1.43 -3.88 -3.22
N THR A 31 0.88 -3.79 -4.43
CA THR A 31 -0.50 -4.19 -4.72
C THR A 31 -0.54 -4.98 -6.02
N GLY A 32 -1.46 -5.94 -6.12
CA GLY A 32 -1.63 -6.78 -7.29
C GLY A 32 -2.62 -7.91 -7.03
N THR A 33 -3.12 -8.55 -8.08
CA THR A 33 -4.22 -9.52 -8.01
C THR A 33 -3.99 -10.63 -6.98
N ALA A 34 -2.78 -11.18 -6.92
CA ALA A 34 -2.47 -12.29 -6.01
C ALA A 34 -2.36 -11.89 -4.54
N ALA A 35 -1.87 -10.68 -4.25
CA ALA A 35 -1.57 -10.25 -2.88
C ALA A 35 -2.60 -9.26 -2.31
N VAL A 36 -3.39 -8.64 -3.17
CA VAL A 36 -4.26 -7.49 -2.90
C VAL A 36 -3.44 -6.29 -2.40
N ILE A 37 -2.91 -6.37 -1.18
CA ILE A 37 -1.96 -5.43 -0.57
C ILE A 37 -0.90 -6.26 0.18
N SER A 38 0.38 -6.03 -0.12
CA SER A 38 1.54 -6.65 0.55
C SER A 38 2.40 -5.57 1.21
N PRO A 39 2.39 -5.47 2.55
CA PRO A 39 3.19 -4.46 3.27
C PRO A 39 4.69 -4.67 3.08
N VAL A 40 5.43 -3.58 2.91
CA VAL A 40 6.90 -3.58 2.83
C VAL A 40 7.46 -3.13 4.18
N GLY A 41 8.23 -3.99 4.83
CA GLY A 41 8.83 -3.71 6.15
C GLY A 41 10.23 -3.09 6.09
N GLU A 42 10.94 -3.24 4.98
CA GLU A 42 12.31 -2.74 4.81
C GLU A 42 12.61 -2.47 3.33
N PHE A 43 13.40 -1.42 3.08
CA PHE A 43 14.10 -1.21 1.82
C PHE A 43 15.60 -1.48 1.98
N CYS A 44 16.12 -2.39 1.16
CA CYS A 44 17.56 -2.65 1.04
C CYS A 44 18.04 -2.10 -0.30
N TYR A 45 18.94 -1.12 -0.26
CA TYR A 45 19.51 -0.51 -1.47
C TYR A 45 21.00 -0.23 -1.29
N ARG A 46 21.84 -0.93 -2.06
CA ARG A 46 23.31 -0.95 -1.88
C ARG A 46 23.63 -1.36 -0.44
N ASP A 47 24.39 -0.55 0.29
CA ASP A 47 24.77 -0.79 1.68
C ASP A 47 23.79 -0.15 2.70
N LYS A 48 22.66 0.39 2.22
CA LYS A 48 21.65 1.03 3.07
C LYS A 48 20.50 0.09 3.36
N HIS A 49 20.13 0.05 4.63
CA HIS A 49 18.98 -0.67 5.17
C HIS A 49 18.06 0.33 5.85
N ILE A 50 16.81 0.40 5.39
CA ILE A 50 15.82 1.34 5.91
C ILE A 50 14.61 0.55 6.36
N GLN A 51 14.44 0.47 7.66
CA GLN A 51 13.27 -0.14 8.26
C GLN A 51 12.08 0.83 8.15
N ILE A 52 10.96 0.34 7.63
CA ILE A 52 9.73 1.12 7.46
C ILE A 52 8.77 0.73 8.57
N ASN A 53 8.25 1.71 9.31
CA ASN A 53 7.24 1.49 10.35
C ASN A 53 7.58 0.37 11.36
N GLY A 54 8.86 0.19 11.70
CA GLY A 54 9.27 -0.89 12.59
C GLY A 54 8.99 -2.31 12.05
N GLY A 55 8.85 -2.47 10.73
CA GLY A 55 8.45 -3.73 10.09
C GLY A 55 6.98 -4.08 10.27
N GLN A 56 6.17 -3.17 10.81
CA GLN A 56 4.76 -3.39 11.06
C GLN A 56 3.89 -2.90 9.89
N VAL A 57 2.72 -3.51 9.74
CA VAL A 57 1.75 -3.10 8.73
C VAL A 57 1.21 -1.71 9.06
N GLY A 58 1.30 -0.79 8.10
CA GLY A 58 0.74 0.55 8.23
C GLY A 58 -0.79 0.56 8.23
N GLU A 59 -1.38 1.59 8.85
CA GLU A 59 -2.83 1.73 8.98
C GLU A 59 -3.54 1.82 7.63
N ARG A 60 -2.98 2.57 6.67
CA ARG A 60 -3.63 2.72 5.35
C ARG A 60 -3.51 1.46 4.53
N ALA A 61 -2.37 0.78 4.59
CA ALA A 61 -2.17 -0.51 3.94
C ALA A 61 -3.22 -1.53 4.43
N ARG A 62 -3.41 -1.63 5.76
CA ARG A 62 -4.42 -2.50 6.36
C ARG A 62 -5.83 -2.13 5.91
N ARG A 63 -6.18 -0.84 5.99
CA ARG A 63 -7.50 -0.35 5.61
C ARG A 63 -7.83 -0.62 4.13
N LEU A 64 -6.87 -0.42 3.23
CA LEU A 64 -7.02 -0.75 1.81
C LEU A 64 -7.26 -2.25 1.60
N TYR A 65 -6.48 -3.10 2.27
CA TYR A 65 -6.64 -4.55 2.19
C TYR A 65 -8.03 -5.01 2.62
N ASP A 66 -8.48 -4.53 3.78
CA ASP A 66 -9.77 -4.92 4.36
C ASP A 66 -10.94 -4.46 3.48
N GLU A 67 -10.89 -3.22 2.95
CA GLU A 67 -11.95 -2.71 2.06
C GLU A 67 -11.99 -3.47 0.73
N LEU A 68 -10.84 -3.70 0.10
CA LEU A 68 -10.77 -4.41 -1.18
C LEU A 68 -11.25 -5.86 -1.04
N GLN A 69 -10.86 -6.55 0.03
CA GLN A 69 -11.38 -7.90 0.28
C GLN A 69 -12.88 -7.89 0.57
N ALA A 70 -13.36 -6.95 1.38
CA ALA A 70 -14.79 -6.85 1.67
C ALA A 70 -15.61 -6.65 0.39
N ILE A 71 -15.11 -5.84 -0.55
CA ILE A 71 -15.72 -5.68 -1.87
C ILE A 71 -15.64 -6.99 -2.66
N GLN A 72 -14.46 -7.59 -2.81
CA GLN A 72 -14.25 -8.80 -3.61
C GLN A 72 -15.15 -9.96 -3.15
N PHE A 73 -15.23 -10.21 -1.84
CA PHE A 73 -16.09 -11.25 -1.26
C PHE A 73 -17.56 -10.84 -1.16
N GLY A 74 -17.88 -9.55 -1.30
CA GLY A 74 -19.26 -9.05 -1.32
C GLY A 74 -19.83 -8.80 0.06
N HIS A 75 -18.96 -8.71 1.08
CA HIS A 75 -19.29 -8.18 2.39
C HIS A 75 -19.56 -6.67 2.36
N ARG A 76 -19.11 -6.00 1.30
CA ARG A 76 -19.46 -4.62 0.96
C ARG A 76 -19.92 -4.54 -0.49
N GLU A 77 -20.84 -3.60 -0.74
CA GLU A 77 -21.21 -3.25 -2.11
C GLU A 77 -19.97 -2.72 -2.84
N ALA A 78 -19.75 -3.25 -4.04
CA ALA A 78 -18.69 -2.76 -4.89
C ALA A 78 -19.08 -1.36 -5.40
N PRO A 79 -18.22 -0.35 -5.23
CA PRO A 79 -18.40 0.87 -6.00
C PRO A 79 -18.22 0.52 -7.48
N HIS A 80 -19.12 1.05 -8.32
CA HIS A 80 -19.11 0.80 -9.77
C HIS A 80 -19.30 -0.69 -10.15
N ASN A 81 -19.06 -1.03 -11.42
CA ASN A 81 -19.17 -2.40 -11.95
C ASN A 81 -17.90 -3.24 -11.69
N TRP A 82 -17.26 -3.10 -10.53
CA TRP A 82 -16.03 -3.85 -10.19
C TRP A 82 -16.27 -5.33 -9.90
N ARG A 83 -17.51 -5.69 -9.55
CA ARG A 83 -17.96 -7.07 -9.41
C ARG A 83 -19.01 -7.38 -10.46
N VAL A 84 -18.85 -8.51 -11.11
CA VAL A 84 -19.83 -9.07 -12.04
C VAL A 84 -20.11 -10.51 -11.63
N SER A 85 -21.37 -10.93 -11.78
CA SER A 85 -21.71 -12.34 -11.62
C SER A 85 -21.11 -13.10 -12.80
N VAL A 86 -20.34 -14.14 -12.49
CA VAL A 86 -19.82 -15.09 -13.48
C VAL A 86 -20.39 -16.46 -13.16
N GLY A 87 -21.09 -17.04 -14.13
CA GLY A 87 -21.82 -18.30 -14.03
C GLY A 87 -22.25 -18.75 -15.41
#